data_AF-A0A3R7F145-F1
#
_entry.id   AF-A0A3R7F145-F1
#
_cell.length_a   1.000
_cell.length_b   1.000
_cell.length_c   1.000
_cell.angle_alpha   90.00
_cell.angle_beta   90.00
_cell.angle_gamma   90.00
#
_symmetry.space_group_name_H-M   'P 1'
#
loop_
_entity.id
_entity.type
_entity.pdbx_description
1 polymer ?
#
loop_
_entity_poly.entity_id
_entity_poly.type
_entity_poly.pdbx_seq_one_letter_code
_entity_poly.pdbx_strand_id
1 'polypeptide(L)'
;MNEAFDQEEIKGRDGLVYDPTQDCKLVGAARALSGIKDAVTIVHGRPGCHCGVLLLRALGSNQNDIRIVGSGFRAQDMVYGAEGRLAASVRLSYKNFKPVLIAVLNCSAPTIMGDDVEGVVQAMKKEIPAEIFSLSTGGYEGPAWVGYEEALAELTRFMVPGETENDKVNLIGFKQDDIKAYSDLFEIERMLNSHGITINTVLTNSRFEELKNAPKASLNVVLGGDGLKSAELMQEKFGTPYVITPYPFGLDNSIEFLESVTKGLSKEVNEEFIAIEKDRIKERIERIFLFLQGIYDMSVAVI
;
A
#
# COMPACT_ATOMS: atom_id res chain seq x y z
N MET A 1 37.02 17.80 25.40
CA MET A 1 37.10 19.26 25.16
C MET A 1 35.78 19.61 24.52
N ASN A 2 34.86 20.15 25.32
CA ASN A 2 33.47 20.41 24.94
C ASN A 2 33.44 21.65 24.04
N GLU A 3 33.31 21.46 22.73
CA GLU A 3 32.85 22.53 21.85
C GLU A 3 31.32 22.47 21.84
N ALA A 4 30.73 23.49 22.44
CA ALA A 4 29.31 23.75 22.43
C ALA A 4 28.88 23.95 20.98
N PHE A 5 28.06 23.04 20.45
CA PHE A 5 27.25 23.34 19.29
C PHE A 5 26.27 24.44 19.71
N ASP A 6 26.49 25.65 19.19
CA ASP A 6 25.57 26.76 19.30
C ASP A 6 24.28 26.34 18.58
N GLN A 7 23.29 25.90 19.35
CA GLN A 7 21.94 25.67 18.84
C GLN A 7 21.33 27.04 18.58
N GLU A 8 21.59 27.64 17.42
CA GLU A 8 20.70 28.66 16.90
C GLU A 8 19.29 28.04 16.85
N GLU A 9 18.41 28.45 17.76
CA GLU A 9 16.99 28.10 17.73
C GLU A 9 16.42 28.50 16.36
N ILE A 10 16.30 27.52 15.47
CA ILE A 10 15.57 27.69 14.22
C ILE A 10 14.11 27.93 14.60
N LYS A 11 13.72 29.21 14.71
CA LYS A 11 12.34 29.61 14.93
C LYS A 11 11.52 29.24 13.71
N GLY A 12 10.89 28.06 13.74
CA GLY A 12 9.83 27.69 12.82
C GLY A 12 8.76 28.79 12.84
N ARG A 13 8.41 29.32 11.66
CA ARG A 13 7.26 30.24 11.55
C ARG A 13 6.01 29.38 11.52
N ASP A 14 5.10 29.61 12.48
CA ASP A 14 3.76 29.02 12.44
C ASP A 14 3.11 29.36 11.09
N GLY A 15 2.70 28.33 10.36
CA GLY A 15 2.09 28.45 9.03
C GLY A 15 3.04 28.35 7.83
N LEU A 16 4.35 28.22 8.02
CA LEU A 16 5.28 27.84 6.93
C LEU A 16 5.41 26.31 6.90
N VAL A 17 4.79 25.66 5.92
CA VAL A 17 5.07 24.25 5.61
C VAL A 17 6.36 24.22 4.79
N TYR A 18 7.45 23.81 5.41
CA TYR A 18 8.62 23.31 4.68
C TYR A 18 8.21 22.04 3.92
N ASP A 19 8.88 21.75 2.79
CA ASP A 19 8.51 20.66 1.87
C ASP A 19 7.91 19.45 2.61
N PRO A 20 6.61 19.19 2.44
CA PRO A 20 5.93 18.20 3.27
C PRO A 20 6.55 16.83 2.99
N THR A 21 6.96 16.14 4.05
CA THR A 21 7.53 14.78 3.97
C THR A 21 6.51 13.72 3.54
N GLN A 22 5.23 14.11 3.42
CA GLN A 22 4.11 13.24 3.12
C GLN A 22 3.36 13.78 1.91
N ASP A 23 3.07 12.89 0.96
CA ASP A 23 2.21 13.21 -0.16
C ASP A 23 0.73 13.28 0.29
N CYS A 24 -0.17 13.65 -0.60
CA CYS A 24 -1.59 13.79 -0.33
C CYS A 24 -2.35 12.45 -0.31
N LYS A 25 -3.55 12.46 0.28
CA LYS A 25 -4.46 11.31 0.39
C LYS A 25 -4.64 10.52 -0.91
N LEU A 26 -4.74 11.21 -2.05
CA LEU A 26 -4.82 10.60 -3.38
C LEU A 26 -3.70 9.61 -3.66
N VAL A 27 -2.46 9.98 -3.34
CA VAL A 27 -1.30 9.16 -3.67
C VAL A 27 -1.29 7.87 -2.88
N GLY A 28 -1.63 7.92 -1.59
CA GLY A 28 -1.73 6.70 -0.78
C GLY A 28 -2.88 5.78 -1.18
N ALA A 29 -4.07 6.34 -1.48
CA ALA A 29 -5.18 5.55 -1.98
C ALA A 29 -4.83 4.87 -3.32
N ALA A 30 -4.23 5.62 -4.24
CA ALA A 30 -3.79 5.07 -5.52
C ALA A 30 -2.68 4.02 -5.36
N ARG A 31 -1.77 4.20 -4.37
CA ARG A 31 -0.70 3.25 -4.05
C ARG A 31 -1.24 1.90 -3.61
N ALA A 32 -2.26 1.88 -2.73
CA ALA A 32 -2.95 0.66 -2.33
C ALA A 32 -3.65 -0.03 -3.52
N LEU A 33 -4.43 0.74 -4.28
CA LEU A 33 -5.28 0.21 -5.36
C LEU A 33 -4.50 -0.28 -6.57
N SER A 34 -3.38 0.37 -6.89
CA SER A 34 -2.50 -0.07 -7.97
C SER A 34 -1.85 -1.43 -7.68
N GLY A 35 -1.93 -1.90 -6.42
CA GLY A 35 -1.53 -3.24 -6.00
C GLY A 35 -2.47 -4.36 -6.48
N ILE A 36 -3.69 -4.02 -6.90
CA ILE A 36 -4.67 -4.97 -7.41
C ILE A 36 -4.45 -5.17 -8.91
N LYS A 37 -3.87 -6.32 -9.29
CA LYS A 37 -3.30 -6.57 -10.63
C LYS A 37 -4.29 -6.44 -11.78
N ASP A 38 -5.57 -6.70 -11.52
CA ASP A 38 -6.66 -6.69 -12.51
C ASP A 38 -7.68 -5.56 -12.30
N ALA A 39 -7.32 -4.55 -11.49
CA ALA A 39 -8.09 -3.32 -11.31
C ALA A 39 -7.61 -2.18 -12.22
N VAL A 40 -8.47 -1.18 -12.43
CA VAL A 40 -8.10 0.12 -13.00
C VAL A 40 -8.48 1.22 -12.02
N THR A 41 -7.54 2.11 -11.74
CA THR A 41 -7.77 3.30 -10.91
C THR A 41 -8.05 4.51 -11.80
N ILE A 42 -9.18 5.18 -11.60
CA ILE A 42 -9.52 6.41 -12.28
C ILE A 42 -9.28 7.58 -11.33
N VAL A 43 -8.34 8.45 -11.68
CA VAL A 43 -8.10 9.71 -10.98
C VAL A 43 -9.06 10.76 -11.55
N HIS A 44 -10.15 11.00 -10.83
CA HIS A 44 -11.14 12.00 -11.20
C HIS A 44 -10.67 13.39 -10.78
N GLY A 45 -10.00 14.08 -11.71
CA GLY A 45 -9.35 15.35 -11.42
C GLY A 45 -8.55 15.87 -12.61
N ARG A 46 -7.88 17.00 -12.40
CA ARG A 46 -7.10 17.69 -13.44
C ARG A 46 -5.92 16.82 -13.91
N PRO A 47 -5.59 16.81 -15.22
CA PRO A 47 -4.34 16.25 -15.70
C PRO A 47 -3.18 16.79 -14.86
N GLY A 48 -2.32 15.91 -14.37
CA GLY A 48 -1.27 16.24 -13.41
C GLY A 48 -1.43 15.56 -12.06
N CYS A 49 -2.66 15.41 -11.55
CA CYS A 49 -2.90 14.80 -10.22
C CYS A 49 -2.42 13.34 -10.12
N HIS A 50 -2.39 12.62 -11.25
CA HIS A 50 -1.90 11.25 -11.30
C HIS A 50 -0.37 11.14 -11.48
N CYS A 51 0.36 12.25 -11.72
CA CYS A 51 1.79 12.21 -12.03
C CYS A 51 2.64 11.65 -10.89
N GLY A 52 2.33 12.00 -9.63
CA GLY A 52 3.05 11.45 -8.47
C GLY A 52 2.92 9.92 -8.39
N VAL A 53 1.72 9.41 -8.63
CA VAL A 53 1.47 7.95 -8.66
C VAL A 53 2.18 7.28 -9.83
N LEU A 54 2.19 7.91 -11.01
CA LEU A 54 2.95 7.41 -12.16
C LEU A 54 4.46 7.39 -11.89
N LEU A 55 5.00 8.40 -11.21
CA LEU A 55 6.40 8.44 -10.82
C LEU A 55 6.75 7.30 -9.87
N LEU A 56 5.96 7.09 -8.81
CA LEU A 56 6.16 5.96 -7.89
C LEU A 56 6.13 4.62 -8.63
N ARG A 57 5.20 4.45 -9.57
CA ARG A 57 5.13 3.24 -10.41
C ARG A 57 6.32 3.10 -11.36
N ALA A 58 6.83 4.20 -11.91
CA ALA A 58 8.02 4.19 -12.76
C ALA A 58 9.30 3.86 -11.96
N LEU A 59 9.38 4.28 -10.69
CA LEU A 59 10.50 3.95 -9.81
C LEU A 59 10.40 2.52 -9.24
N GLY A 60 9.18 1.98 -9.17
CA GLY A 60 8.91 0.64 -8.66
C GLY A 60 9.33 -0.50 -9.59
N SER A 61 9.05 -1.73 -9.15
CA SER A 61 9.58 -2.94 -9.76
C SER A 61 8.85 -3.40 -11.05
N ASN A 62 7.70 -2.82 -11.39
CA ASN A 62 6.94 -3.16 -12.61
C ASN A 62 6.50 -1.91 -13.39
N GLN A 63 7.34 -1.49 -14.34
CA GLN A 63 7.12 -0.29 -15.15
C GLN A 63 6.14 -0.49 -16.33
N ASN A 64 5.79 -1.75 -16.65
CA ASN A 64 5.05 -2.08 -17.87
C ASN A 64 3.53 -2.27 -17.65
N ASP A 65 3.05 -2.24 -16.41
CA ASP A 65 1.64 -2.45 -16.08
C ASP A 65 1.07 -1.24 -15.33
N ILE A 66 0.81 -0.16 -16.08
CA ILE A 66 0.24 1.08 -15.55
C ILE A 66 -1.26 1.09 -15.83
N ARG A 67 -2.06 0.91 -14.78
CA ARG A 67 -3.54 0.85 -14.84
C ARG A 67 -4.22 2.05 -14.21
N ILE A 68 -3.64 3.22 -14.42
CA ILE A 68 -4.13 4.49 -13.88
C ILE A 68 -4.58 5.37 -15.04
N VAL A 69 -5.81 5.86 -14.97
CA VAL A 69 -6.43 6.71 -16.00
C VAL A 69 -6.92 7.99 -15.36
N GLY A 70 -6.68 9.15 -15.98
CA GLY A 70 -7.29 10.40 -15.56
C GLY A 70 -8.67 10.60 -16.20
N SER A 71 -9.61 11.22 -15.51
CA SER A 71 -10.92 11.54 -16.10
C SER A 71 -10.88 12.63 -17.18
N GLY A 72 -9.70 13.22 -17.42
CA GLY A 72 -9.51 14.24 -18.47
C GLY A 72 -10.17 15.57 -18.16
N PHE A 73 -10.24 15.94 -16.88
CA PHE A 73 -10.85 17.18 -16.38
C PHE A 73 -10.22 18.43 -17.02
N ARG A 74 -11.06 19.37 -17.48
CA ARG A 74 -10.72 20.61 -18.19
C ARG A 74 -11.25 21.82 -17.45
N ALA A 75 -10.87 23.01 -17.92
CA ALA A 75 -11.28 24.27 -17.29
C ALA A 75 -12.80 24.49 -17.31
N GLN A 76 -13.48 24.11 -18.39
CA GLN A 76 -14.94 24.25 -18.53
C GLN A 76 -15.71 23.39 -17.52
N ASP A 77 -15.18 22.22 -17.16
CA ASP A 77 -15.86 21.34 -16.22
C ASP A 77 -15.88 21.94 -14.81
N MET A 78 -14.97 22.87 -14.46
CA MET A 78 -15.04 23.61 -13.19
C MET A 78 -16.31 24.46 -13.05
N VAL A 79 -16.98 24.76 -14.17
CA VAL A 79 -18.22 25.55 -14.19
C VAL A 79 -19.46 24.65 -14.30
N TYR A 80 -19.36 23.55 -15.05
CA TYR A 80 -20.51 22.74 -15.44
C TYR A 80 -20.58 21.36 -14.76
N GLY A 81 -19.59 21.00 -13.94
CA GLY A 81 -19.44 19.64 -13.39
C GLY A 81 -18.67 18.72 -14.34
N ALA A 82 -18.03 17.69 -13.80
CA ALA A 82 -17.23 16.72 -14.55
C ALA A 82 -17.78 15.29 -14.52
N GLU A 83 -19.02 15.09 -14.04
CA GLU A 83 -19.68 13.78 -13.92
C GLU A 83 -19.77 13.06 -15.28
N GLY A 84 -20.08 13.81 -16.34
CA GLY A 84 -20.14 13.27 -17.70
C GLY A 84 -18.78 12.73 -18.17
N ARG A 85 -17.68 13.38 -17.78
CA ARG A 85 -16.33 12.89 -18.08
C ARG A 85 -15.98 11.67 -17.26
N LEU A 86 -16.37 11.63 -16.00
CA LEU A 86 -16.19 10.45 -15.15
C LEU A 86 -16.90 9.25 -15.78
N ALA A 87 -18.19 9.38 -16.12
CA ALA A 87 -18.96 8.31 -16.75
C ALA A 87 -18.32 7.84 -18.08
N ALA A 88 -17.86 8.78 -18.92
CA ALA A 88 -17.14 8.44 -20.15
C ALA A 88 -15.83 7.69 -19.88
N SER A 89 -15.09 8.11 -18.85
CA SER A 89 -13.82 7.50 -18.46
C SER A 89 -14.01 6.08 -17.95
N VAL A 90 -15.03 5.83 -17.13
CA VAL A 90 -15.38 4.48 -16.66
C VAL A 90 -15.70 3.56 -17.85
N ARG A 91 -16.54 4.00 -18.80
CA ARG A 91 -16.86 3.24 -20.01
C ARG A 91 -15.64 2.95 -20.86
N LEU A 92 -14.78 3.94 -21.09
CA LEU A 92 -13.57 3.78 -21.88
C LEU A 92 -12.56 2.86 -21.18
N SER A 93 -12.39 2.97 -19.87
CA SER A 93 -11.55 2.07 -19.09
C SER A 93 -12.04 0.63 -19.22
N TYR A 94 -13.35 0.40 -19.07
CA TYR A 94 -13.90 -0.95 -19.23
C TYR A 94 -13.75 -1.47 -20.67
N LYS A 95 -14.06 -0.65 -21.67
CA LYS A 95 -13.95 -1.03 -23.08
C LYS A 95 -12.52 -1.47 -23.47
N ASN A 96 -11.51 -0.75 -22.99
CA ASN A 96 -10.12 -0.98 -23.39
C ASN A 96 -9.41 -2.04 -22.53
N PHE A 97 -9.66 -2.06 -21.22
CA PHE A 97 -8.90 -2.92 -20.29
C PHE A 97 -9.71 -4.11 -19.75
N LYS A 98 -11.04 -4.06 -19.81
CA LYS A 98 -11.96 -5.05 -19.21
C LYS A 98 -11.54 -5.45 -17.77
N PRO A 99 -11.31 -4.48 -16.87
CA PRO A 99 -10.91 -4.79 -15.51
C PRO A 99 -12.06 -5.42 -14.74
N VAL A 100 -11.73 -6.18 -13.70
CA VAL A 100 -12.72 -6.75 -12.78
C VAL A 100 -13.15 -5.74 -11.70
N LEU A 101 -12.29 -4.75 -11.43
CA LEU A 101 -12.50 -3.69 -10.46
C LEU A 101 -12.13 -2.32 -11.05
N ILE A 102 -12.98 -1.31 -10.86
CA ILE A 102 -12.71 0.08 -11.18
C ILE A 102 -12.83 0.91 -9.90
N ALA A 103 -11.72 1.50 -9.46
CA ALA A 103 -11.71 2.39 -8.30
C ALA A 103 -11.59 3.85 -8.73
N VAL A 104 -12.55 4.68 -8.35
CA VAL A 104 -12.60 6.11 -8.69
C VAL A 104 -12.06 6.92 -7.51
N LEU A 105 -10.99 7.67 -7.73
CA LEU A 105 -10.40 8.57 -6.74
C LEU A 105 -10.83 10.01 -7.04
N ASN A 106 -11.72 10.55 -6.20
CA ASN A 106 -12.22 11.90 -6.33
C ASN A 106 -11.19 12.91 -5.81
N CYS A 107 -10.60 13.72 -6.69
CA CYS A 107 -9.57 14.68 -6.33
C CYS A 107 -10.13 15.99 -5.77
N SER A 108 -9.24 16.85 -5.26
CA SER A 108 -9.62 18.10 -4.59
C SER A 108 -10.63 18.97 -5.34
N ALA A 109 -10.43 19.20 -6.64
CA ALA A 109 -11.31 20.08 -7.41
C ALA A 109 -12.75 19.56 -7.52
N PRO A 110 -13.01 18.34 -8.05
CA PRO A 110 -14.37 17.79 -8.08
C PRO A 110 -14.97 17.58 -6.67
N THR A 111 -14.18 17.23 -5.66
CA THR A 111 -14.69 17.18 -4.28
C THR A 111 -15.18 18.54 -3.78
N ILE A 112 -14.43 19.63 -4.02
CA ILE A 112 -14.82 21.00 -3.61
C ILE A 112 -16.05 21.48 -4.37
N MET A 113 -16.14 21.14 -5.66
CA MET A 113 -17.29 21.50 -6.49
C MET A 113 -18.56 20.74 -6.10
N GLY A 114 -18.41 19.58 -5.46
CA GLY A 114 -19.52 18.73 -5.06
C GLY A 114 -20.06 17.87 -6.20
N ASP A 115 -19.19 17.44 -7.13
CA ASP A 115 -19.57 16.51 -8.21
C ASP A 115 -20.20 15.24 -7.59
N ASP A 116 -21.33 14.79 -8.15
CA ASP A 116 -22.04 13.59 -7.68
C ASP A 116 -21.38 12.29 -8.19
N VAL A 117 -20.16 12.04 -7.71
CA VAL A 117 -19.35 10.87 -8.08
C VAL A 117 -20.04 9.56 -7.71
N GLU A 118 -20.70 9.50 -6.55
CA GLU A 118 -21.41 8.29 -6.12
C GLU A 118 -22.62 8.01 -7.02
N GLY A 119 -23.40 9.03 -7.39
CA GLY A 119 -24.48 8.90 -8.36
C GLY A 119 -24.00 8.36 -9.71
N VAL A 120 -22.85 8.84 -10.20
CA VAL A 120 -22.21 8.30 -11.42
C VAL A 120 -21.81 6.84 -11.23
N VAL A 121 -21.15 6.49 -10.13
CA VAL A 121 -20.73 5.10 -9.84
C VAL A 121 -21.94 4.16 -9.82
N GLN A 122 -23.03 4.54 -9.15
CA GLN A 122 -24.26 3.73 -9.09
C GLN A 122 -24.93 3.57 -10.45
N ALA A 123 -24.89 4.61 -11.30
CA ALA A 123 -25.36 4.51 -12.68
C ALA A 123 -24.48 3.55 -13.51
N MET A 124 -23.15 3.63 -13.37
CA MET A 124 -22.22 2.79 -14.14
C MET A 124 -22.26 1.32 -13.73
N LYS A 125 -22.52 0.99 -12.46
CA LYS A 125 -22.72 -0.39 -11.99
C LYS A 125 -23.83 -1.14 -12.73
N LYS A 126 -24.83 -0.43 -13.24
CA LYS A 126 -25.94 -1.03 -14.01
C LYS A 126 -25.55 -1.34 -15.46
N GLU A 127 -24.51 -0.68 -15.97
CA GLU A 127 -24.06 -0.77 -17.36
C GLU A 127 -22.86 -1.70 -17.52
N ILE A 128 -21.97 -1.75 -16.52
CA ILE A 128 -20.66 -2.39 -16.60
C ILE A 128 -20.58 -3.54 -15.58
N PRO A 129 -20.17 -4.76 -15.99
CA PRO A 129 -20.13 -5.93 -15.11
C PRO A 129 -18.87 -6.00 -14.22
N ALA A 130 -18.16 -4.88 -14.05
CA ALA A 130 -17.03 -4.76 -13.12
C ALA A 130 -17.53 -4.22 -11.78
N GLU A 131 -16.84 -4.57 -10.69
CA GLU A 131 -17.04 -3.87 -9.44
C GLU A 131 -16.57 -2.42 -9.57
N ILE A 132 -17.31 -1.49 -8.98
CA ILE A 132 -16.98 -0.06 -9.05
C ILE A 132 -17.17 0.55 -7.66
N PHE A 133 -16.21 1.34 -7.20
CA PHE A 133 -16.41 2.17 -6.01
C PHE A 133 -15.66 3.49 -6.14
N SER A 134 -16.02 4.45 -5.32
CA SER A 134 -15.33 5.75 -5.22
C SER A 134 -14.81 6.01 -3.82
N LEU A 135 -13.68 6.72 -3.76
CA LEU A 135 -13.12 7.27 -2.53
C LEU A 135 -12.96 8.79 -2.69
N SER A 136 -13.30 9.53 -1.65
CA SER A 136 -12.88 10.94 -1.57
C SER A 136 -11.41 10.99 -1.22
N THR A 137 -10.64 11.66 -2.08
CA THR A 137 -9.18 11.75 -1.99
C THR A 137 -8.72 13.19 -2.18
N GLY A 138 -9.54 14.14 -1.73
CA GLY A 138 -9.17 15.55 -1.75
C GLY A 138 -7.84 15.73 -1.01
N GLY A 139 -6.89 16.43 -1.62
CA GLY A 139 -5.56 16.59 -1.03
C GLY A 139 -5.57 17.33 0.32
N TYR A 140 -6.62 18.12 0.57
CA TYR A 140 -6.85 18.79 1.85
C TYR A 140 -7.48 17.87 2.92
N GLU A 141 -7.96 16.69 2.55
CA GLU A 141 -8.62 15.76 3.48
C GLU A 141 -7.62 14.95 4.32
N GLY A 142 -6.36 14.89 3.90
CA GLY A 142 -5.32 14.23 4.67
C GLY A 142 -4.06 13.87 3.90
N PRO A 143 -3.06 13.34 4.61
CA PRO A 143 -1.83 12.80 4.03
C PRO A 143 -2.04 11.43 3.38
N ALA A 144 -1.03 10.96 2.65
CA ALA A 144 -1.06 9.71 1.89
C ALA A 144 -1.43 8.49 2.75
N TRP A 145 -0.89 8.34 3.96
CA TRP A 145 -1.18 7.18 4.81
C TRP A 145 -2.67 7.02 5.14
N VAL A 146 -3.42 8.12 5.29
CA VAL A 146 -4.88 8.08 5.48
C VAL A 146 -5.57 7.49 4.26
N GLY A 147 -5.17 7.92 3.06
CA GLY A 147 -5.73 7.38 1.82
C GLY A 147 -5.40 5.90 1.60
N TYR A 148 -4.21 5.47 2.02
CA TYR A 148 -3.80 4.07 1.97
C TYR A 148 -4.66 3.20 2.92
N GLU A 149 -4.87 3.64 4.17
CA GLU A 149 -5.74 2.97 5.15
C GLU A 149 -7.19 2.88 4.66
N GLU A 150 -7.76 3.98 4.18
CA GLU A 150 -9.14 4.02 3.69
C GLU A 150 -9.34 3.11 2.47
N ALA A 151 -8.38 3.09 1.55
CA ALA A 151 -8.46 2.23 0.37
C ALA A 151 -8.40 0.74 0.75
N LEU A 152 -7.51 0.35 1.68
CA LEU A 152 -7.45 -1.02 2.17
C LEU A 152 -8.71 -1.41 2.95
N ALA A 153 -9.22 -0.52 3.78
CA ALA A 153 -10.48 -0.72 4.51
C ALA A 153 -11.66 -0.94 3.54
N GLU A 154 -11.74 -0.14 2.48
CA GLU A 154 -12.78 -0.26 1.46
C GLU A 154 -12.70 -1.61 0.72
N LEU A 155 -11.49 -2.10 0.41
CA LEU A 155 -11.29 -3.41 -0.21
C LEU A 155 -11.84 -4.57 0.64
N THR A 156 -11.91 -4.44 1.97
CA THR A 156 -12.49 -5.47 2.85
C THR A 156 -13.97 -5.76 2.56
N ARG A 157 -14.70 -4.82 1.95
CA ARG A 157 -16.13 -4.99 1.61
C ARG A 157 -16.37 -6.06 0.55
N PHE A 158 -15.38 -6.33 -0.28
CA PHE A 158 -15.49 -7.34 -1.35
C PHE A 158 -15.10 -8.74 -0.88
N MET A 159 -14.49 -8.86 0.29
CA MET A 159 -14.03 -10.13 0.84
C MET A 159 -15.20 -11.04 1.20
N VAL A 160 -15.04 -12.34 0.94
CA VAL A 160 -16.06 -13.36 1.14
C VAL A 160 -15.64 -14.28 2.28
N PRO A 161 -16.50 -14.53 3.29
CA PRO A 161 -16.21 -15.50 4.34
C PRO A 161 -15.95 -16.89 3.75
N GLY A 162 -15.03 -17.63 4.35
CA GLY A 162 -14.71 -19.00 3.97
C GLY A 162 -14.15 -19.78 5.13
N GLU A 163 -13.97 -21.09 4.95
CA GLU A 163 -13.30 -21.93 5.94
C GLU A 163 -11.85 -21.48 6.12
N THR A 164 -11.43 -21.37 7.37
CA THR A 164 -10.05 -20.99 7.71
C THR A 164 -9.10 -22.12 7.34
N GLU A 165 -8.11 -21.80 6.53
CA GLU A 165 -7.02 -22.68 6.14
C GLU A 165 -5.85 -22.46 7.09
N ASN A 166 -5.39 -23.54 7.73
CA ASN A 166 -4.27 -23.47 8.67
C ASN A 166 -2.97 -23.11 7.96
N ASP A 167 -2.05 -22.47 8.70
CA ASP A 167 -0.71 -22.10 8.23
C ASP A 167 -0.71 -21.18 6.99
N LYS A 168 -1.80 -20.43 6.82
CA LYS A 168 -1.96 -19.45 5.75
C LYS A 168 -2.04 -18.05 6.32
N VAL A 169 -1.23 -17.14 5.79
CA VAL A 169 -1.20 -15.74 6.24
C VAL A 169 -1.52 -14.76 5.12
N ASN A 170 -2.21 -13.68 5.45
CA ASN A 170 -2.28 -12.53 4.56
C ASN A 170 -1.18 -11.53 4.92
N LEU A 171 -0.60 -10.88 3.91
CA LEU A 171 0.28 -9.73 4.11
C LEU A 171 -0.49 -8.43 3.86
N ILE A 172 -0.47 -7.54 4.84
CA ILE A 172 -1.11 -6.22 4.82
C ILE A 172 -0.01 -5.17 4.98
N GLY A 173 -0.15 -4.04 4.30
CA GLY A 173 0.82 -2.92 4.40
C GLY A 173 1.98 -2.98 3.41
N PHE A 174 2.12 -4.09 2.67
CA PHE A 174 3.10 -4.27 1.60
C PHE A 174 2.97 -3.19 0.51
N LYS A 175 4.08 -2.74 -0.06
CA LYS A 175 4.09 -1.67 -1.06
C LYS A 175 4.80 -2.13 -2.32
N GLN A 176 4.03 -2.38 -3.38
CA GLN A 176 4.56 -2.93 -4.63
C GLN A 176 5.48 -1.95 -5.38
N ASP A 177 5.38 -0.66 -5.10
CA ASP A 177 6.20 0.41 -5.66
C ASP A 177 7.51 0.64 -4.89
N ASP A 178 7.76 -0.09 -3.79
CA ASP A 178 9.08 -0.08 -3.16
C ASP A 178 10.15 -0.65 -4.10
N ILE A 179 11.36 -0.13 -3.95
CA ILE A 179 12.53 -0.58 -4.72
C ILE A 179 12.78 -2.05 -4.37
N LYS A 180 12.78 -2.92 -5.39
CA LYS A 180 12.97 -4.38 -5.23
C LYS A 180 11.86 -5.09 -4.46
N ALA A 181 10.65 -4.52 -4.36
CA ALA A 181 9.49 -5.14 -3.71
C ALA A 181 9.26 -6.63 -4.08
N TYR A 182 9.44 -7.03 -5.34
CA TYR A 182 9.30 -8.46 -5.70
C TYR A 182 10.37 -9.36 -5.09
N SER A 183 11.61 -8.88 -4.96
CA SER A 183 12.68 -9.60 -4.28
C SER A 183 12.40 -9.68 -2.78
N ASP A 184 11.88 -8.61 -2.19
CA ASP A 184 11.49 -8.59 -0.78
C ASP A 184 10.36 -9.58 -0.51
N LEU A 185 9.34 -9.61 -1.38
CA LEU A 185 8.24 -10.56 -1.25
C LEU A 185 8.71 -12.02 -1.42
N PHE A 186 9.61 -12.28 -2.37
CA PHE A 186 10.20 -13.62 -2.54
C PHE A 186 10.98 -14.06 -1.29
N GLU A 187 11.71 -13.14 -0.66
CA GLU A 187 12.43 -13.43 0.57
C GLU A 187 11.48 -13.66 1.75
N ILE A 188 10.43 -12.84 1.89
CA ILE A 188 9.36 -13.05 2.87
C ILE A 188 8.73 -14.43 2.70
N GLU A 189 8.39 -14.80 1.47
CA GLU A 189 7.83 -16.10 1.14
C GLU A 189 8.79 -17.24 1.50
N ARG A 190 10.09 -17.12 1.18
CA ARG A 190 11.11 -18.11 1.55
C ARG A 190 11.21 -18.29 3.06
N MET A 191 11.25 -17.19 3.82
CA MET A 191 11.31 -17.20 5.27
C MET A 191 10.08 -17.87 5.88
N LEU A 192 8.87 -17.52 5.43
CA LEU A 192 7.63 -18.14 5.90
C LEU A 192 7.55 -19.63 5.53
N ASN A 193 7.94 -20.00 4.31
CA ASN A 193 7.94 -21.40 3.86
C ASN A 193 8.87 -22.28 4.70
N SER A 194 10.00 -21.75 5.21
CA SER A 194 10.89 -22.48 6.12
C SER A 194 10.25 -22.85 7.48
N HIS A 195 9.11 -22.22 7.82
CA HIS A 195 8.28 -22.48 8.99
C HIS A 195 6.97 -23.22 8.63
N GLY A 196 6.86 -23.71 7.38
CA GLY A 196 5.66 -24.33 6.86
C GLY A 196 4.47 -23.39 6.79
N ILE A 197 4.71 -22.08 6.64
CA ILE A 197 3.68 -21.04 6.53
C ILE A 197 3.63 -20.58 5.09
N THR A 198 2.44 -20.49 4.51
CA THR A 198 2.24 -20.04 3.13
C THR A 198 1.49 -18.72 3.09
N ILE A 199 1.80 -17.88 2.11
CA ILE A 199 1.07 -16.63 1.88
C ILE A 199 -0.22 -16.97 1.14
N ASN A 200 -1.36 -16.60 1.72
CA ASN A 200 -2.67 -16.69 1.07
C ASN A 200 -2.85 -15.55 0.06
N THR A 201 -2.74 -14.32 0.54
CA THR A 201 -2.97 -13.11 -0.24
C THR A 201 -2.08 -11.98 0.27
N VAL A 202 -1.51 -11.20 -0.65
CA VAL A 202 -0.89 -9.91 -0.35
C VAL A 202 -1.87 -8.82 -0.78
N LEU A 203 -2.49 -8.10 0.16
CA LEU A 203 -3.63 -7.21 -0.15
C LEU A 203 -3.33 -6.19 -1.26
N THR A 204 -2.08 -5.76 -1.39
CA THR A 204 -1.59 -4.78 -2.37
C THR A 204 -0.65 -5.38 -3.43
N ASN A 205 -0.70 -6.69 -3.66
CA ASN A 205 0.04 -7.35 -4.74
C ASN A 205 -0.67 -8.63 -5.25
N SER A 206 -2.01 -8.60 -5.29
CA SER A 206 -2.83 -9.77 -5.66
C SER A 206 -3.85 -9.41 -6.74
N ARG A 207 -4.41 -10.43 -7.39
CA ARG A 207 -5.62 -10.29 -8.21
C ARG A 207 -6.82 -10.06 -7.30
N PHE A 208 -7.87 -9.44 -7.84
CA PHE A 208 -9.08 -9.15 -7.08
C PHE A 208 -9.75 -10.42 -6.53
N GLU A 209 -9.74 -11.52 -7.28
CA GLU A 209 -10.31 -12.79 -6.81
C GLU A 209 -9.50 -13.41 -5.66
N GLU A 210 -8.16 -13.24 -5.65
CA GLU A 210 -7.31 -13.66 -4.53
C GLU A 210 -7.60 -12.81 -3.29
N LEU A 211 -7.83 -11.50 -3.48
CA LEU A 211 -8.23 -10.58 -2.41
C LEU A 211 -9.56 -11.00 -1.78
N LYS A 212 -10.54 -11.43 -2.58
CA LYS A 212 -11.83 -11.89 -2.07
C LYS A 212 -11.71 -13.09 -1.13
N ASN A 213 -10.68 -13.92 -1.32
CA ASN A 213 -10.38 -15.09 -0.50
C ASN A 213 -9.48 -14.78 0.72
N ALA A 214 -9.11 -13.52 0.96
CA ALA A 214 -8.29 -13.13 2.11
C ALA A 214 -8.82 -13.67 3.46
N PRO A 215 -10.14 -13.69 3.76
CA PRO A 215 -10.65 -14.20 5.05
C PRO A 215 -10.34 -15.67 5.35
N LYS A 216 -9.93 -16.47 4.35
CA LYS A 216 -9.56 -17.87 4.56
C LYS A 216 -8.22 -18.05 5.27
N ALA A 217 -7.39 -17.02 5.37
CA ALA A 217 -6.13 -17.10 6.11
C ALA A 217 -6.36 -17.29 7.61
N SER A 218 -5.45 -17.97 8.28
CA SER A 218 -5.45 -18.11 9.74
C SER A 218 -4.90 -16.88 10.48
N LEU A 219 -4.17 -16.00 9.80
CA LEU A 219 -3.61 -14.77 10.39
C LEU A 219 -3.38 -13.65 9.36
N ASN A 220 -3.65 -12.41 9.76
CA ASN A 220 -3.25 -11.21 9.04
C ASN A 220 -1.93 -10.65 9.61
N VAL A 221 -0.93 -10.46 8.76
CA VAL A 221 0.37 -9.90 9.14
C VAL A 221 0.45 -8.47 8.62
N VAL A 222 0.44 -7.50 9.53
CA VAL A 222 0.47 -6.06 9.22
C VAL A 222 1.93 -5.58 9.27
N LEU A 223 2.50 -5.29 8.11
CA LEU A 223 3.88 -4.84 7.96
C LEU A 223 4.01 -3.33 8.22
N GLY A 224 4.82 -2.96 9.20
CA GLY A 224 5.10 -1.56 9.55
C GLY A 224 3.91 -0.79 10.13
N GLY A 225 2.79 -1.46 10.41
CA GLY A 225 1.56 -0.84 10.91
C GLY A 225 0.63 -0.29 9.83
N ASP A 226 1.02 -0.31 8.56
CA ASP A 226 0.20 0.18 7.47
C ASP A 226 -0.90 -0.82 7.07
N GLY A 227 -2.12 -0.33 6.92
CA GLY A 227 -3.33 -1.13 6.70
C GLY A 227 -3.93 -1.71 7.97
N LEU A 228 -3.58 -1.20 9.16
CA LEU A 228 -4.12 -1.65 10.43
C LEU A 228 -5.66 -1.59 10.45
N LYS A 229 -6.26 -0.55 9.85
CA LYS A 229 -7.71 -0.40 9.77
C LYS A 229 -8.37 -1.57 9.05
N SER A 230 -7.74 -2.07 7.99
CA SER A 230 -8.23 -3.23 7.24
C SER A 230 -8.12 -4.51 8.05
N ALA A 231 -7.05 -4.68 8.83
CA ALA A 231 -6.86 -5.84 9.70
C ALA A 231 -7.90 -5.87 10.84
N GLU A 232 -8.17 -4.72 11.47
CA GLU A 232 -9.23 -4.57 12.48
C GLU A 232 -10.60 -4.95 11.90
N LEU A 233 -10.94 -4.44 10.71
CA LEU A 233 -12.20 -4.77 10.02
C LEU A 233 -12.30 -6.25 9.66
N MET A 234 -11.18 -6.87 9.27
CA MET A 234 -11.15 -8.31 8.99
C MET A 234 -11.34 -9.14 10.25
N GLN A 235 -10.77 -8.71 11.38
CA GLN A 235 -11.00 -9.36 12.67
C GLN A 235 -12.46 -9.22 13.10
N GLU A 236 -13.06 -8.03 12.97
CA GLU A 236 -14.47 -7.79 13.34
C GLU A 236 -15.44 -8.59 12.47
N LYS A 237 -15.23 -8.60 11.14
CA LYS A 237 -16.18 -9.21 10.19
C LYS A 237 -15.99 -10.72 10.00
N PHE A 238 -14.75 -11.20 10.04
CA PHE A 238 -14.40 -12.57 9.67
C PHE A 238 -13.74 -13.36 10.80
N GLY A 239 -13.38 -12.71 11.91
CA GLY A 239 -12.69 -13.36 13.02
C GLY A 239 -11.21 -13.66 12.75
N THR A 240 -10.64 -13.22 11.62
CA THR A 240 -9.23 -13.43 11.30
C THR A 240 -8.36 -12.58 12.23
N PRO A 241 -7.52 -13.18 13.10
CA PRO A 241 -6.64 -12.41 13.98
C PRO A 241 -5.57 -11.67 13.19
N TYR A 242 -4.91 -10.69 13.81
CA TYR A 242 -3.79 -9.99 13.21
C TYR A 242 -2.62 -9.78 14.17
N VAL A 243 -1.42 -9.63 13.60
CA VAL A 243 -0.21 -9.20 14.29
C VAL A 243 0.40 -8.02 13.55
N ILE A 244 1.01 -7.10 14.29
CA ILE A 244 1.77 -5.98 13.74
C ILE A 244 3.24 -6.32 13.91
N THR A 245 4.02 -6.13 12.86
CA THR A 245 5.45 -6.47 12.84
C THR A 245 6.20 -5.49 11.94
N PRO A 246 7.49 -5.19 12.19
CA PRO A 246 8.28 -4.38 11.27
C PRO A 246 8.37 -5.03 9.88
N TYR A 247 8.78 -4.22 8.90
CA TYR A 247 9.31 -4.79 7.66
C TYR A 247 10.57 -5.60 7.99
N PRO A 248 10.74 -6.82 7.44
CA PRO A 248 11.89 -7.68 7.75
C PRO A 248 13.16 -7.21 7.02
N PHE A 249 13.58 -5.98 7.30
CA PHE A 249 14.82 -5.40 6.81
C PHE A 249 15.88 -5.46 7.89
N GLY A 250 17.00 -6.13 7.58
CA GLY A 250 18.05 -6.40 8.54
C GLY A 250 17.76 -7.64 9.38
N LEU A 251 18.79 -8.12 10.09
CA LEU A 251 18.73 -9.39 10.81
C LEU A 251 17.70 -9.37 11.94
N ASP A 252 17.73 -8.33 12.78
CA ASP A 252 16.89 -8.26 13.98
C ASP A 252 15.40 -8.16 13.62
N ASN A 253 15.03 -7.28 12.68
CA ASN A 253 13.65 -7.16 12.22
C ASN A 253 13.17 -8.43 11.48
N SER A 254 14.06 -9.16 10.81
CA SER A 254 13.70 -10.43 10.15
C SER A 254 13.39 -11.52 11.19
N ILE A 255 14.13 -11.55 12.29
CA ILE A 255 13.87 -12.45 13.42
C ILE A 255 12.57 -12.05 14.12
N GLU A 256 12.39 -10.76 14.44
CA GLU A 256 11.14 -10.26 15.07
C GLU A 256 9.91 -10.55 14.19
N PHE A 257 10.05 -10.44 12.88
CA PHE A 257 9.03 -10.81 11.91
C PHE A 257 8.64 -12.29 12.03
N LEU A 258 9.61 -13.19 11.98
CA LEU A 258 9.36 -14.62 12.11
C LEU A 258 8.74 -14.98 13.46
N GLU A 259 9.28 -14.46 14.56
CA GLU A 259 8.78 -14.67 15.91
C GLU A 259 7.33 -14.18 16.08
N SER A 260 7.01 -13.00 15.53
CA SER A 260 5.67 -12.42 15.61
C SER A 260 4.65 -13.27 14.85
N VAL A 261 5.01 -13.73 13.64
CA VAL A 261 4.11 -14.53 12.80
C VAL A 261 3.91 -15.93 13.38
N THR A 262 4.98 -16.63 13.81
CA THR A 262 4.87 -17.97 14.39
C THR A 262 4.10 -17.94 15.71
N LYS A 263 4.34 -16.94 16.56
CA LYS A 263 3.55 -16.72 17.78
C LYS A 263 2.07 -16.50 17.47
N GLY A 264 1.75 -15.70 16.45
CA GLY A 264 0.38 -15.48 16.00
C GLY A 264 -0.33 -16.75 15.51
N LEU A 265 0.43 -17.74 15.01
CA LEU A 265 -0.05 -19.05 14.57
C LEU A 265 0.10 -20.16 15.63
N SER A 266 0.58 -19.84 16.84
CA SER A 266 0.92 -20.83 17.86
C SER A 266 1.91 -21.91 17.39
N LYS A 267 2.90 -21.53 16.57
CA LYS A 267 4.00 -22.38 16.08
C LYS A 267 5.31 -22.00 16.76
N GLU A 268 6.23 -22.97 16.80
CA GLU A 268 7.61 -22.70 17.19
C GLU A 268 8.41 -22.12 16.03
N VAL A 269 9.36 -21.25 16.36
CA VAL A 269 10.31 -20.69 15.40
C VAL A 269 11.33 -21.76 15.03
N ASN A 270 11.70 -21.82 13.75
CA ASN A 270 12.75 -22.70 13.26
C ASN A 270 14.13 -22.08 13.59
N GLU A 271 14.62 -22.35 14.80
CA GLU A 271 15.92 -21.86 15.28
C GLU A 271 17.10 -22.32 14.40
N GLU A 272 17.00 -23.50 13.78
CA GLU A 272 18.03 -24.00 12.87
C GLU A 272 18.13 -23.12 11.62
N PHE A 273 16.99 -22.73 11.04
CA PHE A 273 16.95 -21.80 9.91
C PHE A 273 17.58 -20.45 10.27
N ILE A 274 17.24 -19.89 11.44
CA ILE A 274 17.80 -18.62 11.91
C ILE A 274 19.31 -18.73 12.12
N ALA A 275 19.80 -19.83 12.70
CA ALA A 275 21.23 -20.05 12.90
C ALA A 275 21.99 -20.10 11.56
N ILE A 276 21.47 -20.83 10.57
CA ILE A 276 22.06 -20.92 9.23
C ILE A 276 22.14 -19.53 8.56
N GLU A 277 21.07 -18.73 8.62
CA GLU A 277 21.07 -17.40 8.02
C GLU A 277 21.98 -16.43 8.78
N LYS A 278 22.05 -16.52 10.13
CA LYS A 278 22.99 -15.73 10.94
C LYS A 278 24.43 -15.98 10.52
N ASP A 279 24.83 -17.23 10.36
CA ASP A 279 26.19 -17.59 9.95
C ASP A 279 26.50 -17.09 8.53
N ARG A 280 25.55 -17.25 7.61
CA ARG A 280 25.67 -16.76 6.22
C ARG A 280 25.81 -15.24 6.15
N ILE A 281 25.03 -14.50 6.93
CA ILE A 281 25.09 -13.04 6.98
C ILE A 281 26.38 -12.58 7.65
N LYS A 282 26.79 -13.23 8.75
CA LYS A 282 28.03 -12.94 9.47
C LYS A 282 29.24 -13.03 8.54
N GLU A 283 29.36 -14.09 7.74
CA GLU A 283 30.47 -14.25 6.78
C GLU A 283 30.54 -13.09 5.76
N ARG A 284 29.39 -12.51 5.39
CA ARG A 284 29.32 -11.37 4.47
C ARG A 284 29.64 -10.05 5.17
N ILE A 285 29.11 -9.84 6.37
CA ILE A 285 29.33 -8.63 7.16
C ILE A 285 30.79 -8.52 7.58
N GLU A 286 31.44 -9.60 8.02
CA GLU A 286 32.84 -9.61 8.44
C GLU A 286 33.78 -9.06 7.35
N ARG A 287 33.47 -9.32 6.07
CA ARG A 287 34.25 -8.82 4.93
C ARG A 287 34.13 -7.30 4.74
N ILE A 288 33.02 -6.70 5.17
CA ILE A 288 32.73 -5.27 4.99
C ILE A 288 32.69 -4.48 6.30
N PHE A 289 32.90 -5.14 7.44
CA PHE A 289 32.72 -4.56 8.77
C PHE A 289 33.53 -3.26 8.98
N LEU A 290 34.79 -3.27 8.55
CA LEU A 290 35.66 -2.08 8.65
C LEU A 290 35.14 -0.90 7.81
N PHE A 291 34.47 -1.15 6.68
CA PHE A 291 33.87 -0.09 5.87
C PHE A 291 32.58 0.44 6.52
N LEU A 292 31.77 -0.43 7.11
CA LEU A 292 30.55 -0.02 7.82
C LEU A 292 30.87 0.86 9.03
N GLN A 293 31.93 0.51 9.79
CA GLN A 293 32.38 1.31 10.93
C GLN A 293 32.78 2.75 10.51
N GLY A 294 33.32 2.92 9.30
CA GLY A 294 33.67 4.24 8.77
C GLY A 294 32.47 5.11 8.40
N ILE A 295 31.28 4.52 8.20
CA ILE A 295 30.05 5.22 7.80
C ILE A 295 29.12 5.45 8.99
N TYR A 296 29.23 4.65 10.06
CA TYR A 296 28.29 4.64 11.19
C TYR A 296 28.13 6.00 11.90
N ASP A 297 29.20 6.81 11.93
CA ASP A 297 29.21 8.14 12.54
C ASP A 297 29.23 9.28 11.50
N MET A 298 28.98 8.97 10.22
CA MET A 298 28.90 10.01 9.19
C MET A 298 27.55 10.73 9.27
N SER A 299 27.60 12.04 9.51
CA SER A 299 26.45 12.92 9.32
C SER A 299 26.02 12.89 7.85
N VAL A 300 24.91 12.22 7.55
CA VAL A 300 24.28 12.24 6.23
C VAL A 300 23.03 13.10 6.27
N ALA A 301 22.87 13.96 5.28
CA ALA A 301 21.58 14.57 4.99
C ALA A 301 20.73 13.51 4.28
N VAL A 302 19.67 13.04 4.93
CA VAL A 302 18.61 12.29 4.24
C VAL A 302 17.74 13.36 3.58
N ILE A 303 18.00 13.60 2.29
CA ILE A 303 17.18 14.47 1.43
C ILE A 303 16.07 13.63 0.81
#